data_AF-A0A806T985-F1
#
_entry.id   AF-A0A806T985-F1
#
_cell.length_a   1.000
_cell.length_b   1.000
_cell.length_c   1.000
_cell.angle_alpha   90.00
_cell.angle_beta   90.00
_cell.angle_gamma   90.00
#
_symmetry.space_group_name_H-M   'P 1'
#
loop_
_entity.id
_entity.type
_entity.pdbx_description
1 polymer ?
#
loop_
_entity_poly.entity_id
_entity_poly.type
_entity_poly.pdbx_seq_one_letter_code
_entity_poly.pdbx_strand_id
1 'polypeptide(L)'
;MEKLNKQYLKQLSHYSWLTLIAIISILGVSAVFYLLAILFSGHIEVEAGSISIDVGNLVSMLAFLSDMMVLVLVFFSICTPYQIFKEAIANGVSRWTNWLAHHLMVITVLVVAWLMNALIELLQSGTVTWSQQWAIIISMLIGVTTAGALGNLYGLMSMRWKIILTIALLASFFVLCWLAVRLVLLVTPERAVMMIQSINHPIVWNGLGLIWVALMVGIDYLCALHMQLRRD
;
A
#
# COMPACT_ATOMS: atom_id res chain seq x y z
N MET A 1 30.73 15.95 15.62
CA MET A 1 29.91 14.72 15.74
C MET A 1 28.66 14.92 16.60
N GLU A 2 28.72 15.65 17.71
CA GLU A 2 27.59 15.83 18.63
C GLU A 2 26.36 16.56 18.03
N LYS A 3 26.57 17.58 17.18
CA LYS A 3 25.49 18.28 16.43
C LYS A 3 24.77 17.37 15.43
N LEU A 4 25.52 16.51 14.73
CA LEU A 4 24.97 15.56 13.76
C LEU A 4 24.08 14.52 14.46
N ASN A 5 24.52 14.05 15.63
CA ASN A 5 23.80 13.08 16.44
C ASN A 5 22.49 13.66 17.02
N LYS A 6 22.50 14.93 17.45
CA LYS A 6 21.29 15.64 17.89
C LYS A 6 20.27 15.88 16.76
N GLN A 7 20.72 16.20 15.55
CA GLN A 7 19.84 16.32 14.38
C GLN A 7 19.24 14.97 13.97
N TYR A 8 20.06 13.90 14.00
CA TYR A 8 19.61 12.55 13.67
C TYR A 8 18.57 12.02 14.67
N LEU A 9 18.79 12.23 15.98
CA LEU A 9 17.82 11.90 17.03
C LEU A 9 16.52 12.70 16.90
N LYS A 10 16.60 13.98 16.53
CA LYS A 10 15.42 14.82 16.31
C LYS A 10 14.63 14.37 15.08
N GLN A 11 15.30 13.94 14.02
CA GLN A 11 14.65 13.35 12.84
C GLN A 11 14.07 11.98 13.14
N LEU A 12 14.81 11.09 13.82
CA LEU A 12 14.31 9.79 14.23
C LEU A 12 13.07 9.93 15.12
N SER A 13 13.07 10.92 16.03
CA SER A 13 11.92 11.32 16.84
C SER A 13 10.75 11.82 15.98
N HIS A 14 11.00 12.67 14.98
CA HIS A 14 9.96 13.19 14.09
C HIS A 14 9.34 12.08 13.22
N TYR A 15 10.18 11.18 12.68
CA TYR A 15 9.73 10.02 11.92
C TYR A 15 9.01 9.01 12.80
N SER A 16 9.48 8.74 14.01
CA SER A 16 8.74 7.86 14.96
C SER A 16 7.43 8.50 15.41
N TRP A 17 7.37 9.81 15.61
CA TRP A 17 6.10 10.54 15.85
C TRP A 17 5.16 10.46 14.66
N LEU A 18 5.64 10.66 13.43
CA LEU A 18 4.84 10.50 12.21
C LEU A 18 4.37 9.06 12.02
N THR A 19 5.21 8.08 12.37
CA THR A 19 4.85 6.65 12.33
C THR A 19 3.80 6.34 13.39
N LEU A 20 3.93 6.91 14.59
CA LEU A 20 2.95 6.79 15.66
C LEU A 20 1.63 7.46 15.29
N ILE A 21 1.66 8.65 14.70
CA ILE A 21 0.48 9.35 14.19
C ILE A 21 -0.16 8.57 13.05
N ALA A 22 0.63 8.00 12.14
CA ALA A 22 0.11 7.14 11.07
C ALA A 22 -0.54 5.88 11.66
N ILE A 23 0.11 5.21 12.62
CA ILE A 23 -0.45 4.05 13.32
C ILE A 23 -1.73 4.43 14.08
N ILE A 24 -1.74 5.55 14.82
CA ILE A 24 -2.92 6.04 15.56
C ILE A 24 -4.03 6.47 14.60
N SER A 25 -3.69 7.06 13.47
CA SER A 25 -4.67 7.48 12.45
C SER A 25 -5.26 6.26 11.74
N ILE A 26 -4.43 5.26 11.44
CA ILE A 26 -4.86 3.96 10.90
C ILE A 26 -5.74 3.24 11.92
N LEU A 27 -5.32 3.13 13.18
CA LEU A 27 -6.10 2.53 14.27
C LEU A 27 -7.39 3.31 14.54
N GLY A 28 -7.35 4.64 14.48
CA GLY A 28 -8.49 5.52 14.72
C GLY A 28 -9.52 5.46 13.60
N VAL A 29 -9.09 5.54 12.35
CA VAL A 29 -9.96 5.32 11.17
C VAL A 29 -10.55 3.92 11.22
N SER A 30 -9.72 2.92 11.51
CA SER A 30 -10.17 1.55 11.67
C SER A 30 -11.18 1.35 12.79
N ALA A 31 -11.00 2.02 13.94
CA ALA A 31 -11.94 1.99 15.06
C ALA A 31 -13.27 2.67 14.71
N VAL A 32 -13.25 3.76 13.94
CA VAL A 32 -14.47 4.42 13.44
C VAL A 32 -15.22 3.50 12.48
N PHE A 33 -14.52 2.85 11.55
CA PHE A 33 -15.15 1.88 10.65
C PHE A 33 -15.64 0.63 11.38
N TYR A 34 -14.96 0.18 12.43
CA TYR A 34 -15.40 -0.90 13.31
C TYR A 34 -16.69 -0.54 14.06
N LEU A 35 -16.75 0.67 14.63
CA LEU A 35 -17.97 1.19 15.26
C LEU A 35 -19.11 1.28 14.26
N LEU A 36 -18.85 1.74 13.03
CA LEU A 36 -19.84 1.75 11.95
C LEU A 36 -20.27 0.32 11.56
N ALA A 37 -19.33 -0.61 11.45
CA ALA A 37 -19.62 -2.00 11.13
C ALA A 37 -20.50 -2.68 12.20
N ILE A 38 -20.26 -2.41 13.48
CA ILE A 38 -21.13 -2.84 14.58
C ILE A 38 -22.51 -2.19 14.48
N LEU A 39 -22.57 -0.89 14.15
CA LEU A 39 -23.81 -0.13 14.02
C LEU A 39 -24.69 -0.62 12.85
N PHE A 40 -24.06 -1.08 11.76
CA PHE A 40 -24.74 -1.57 10.56
C PHE A 40 -24.96 -3.09 10.52
N SER A 41 -24.21 -3.89 11.30
CA SER A 41 -24.35 -5.36 11.32
C SER A 41 -25.40 -5.86 12.32
N GLY A 42 -25.84 -5.04 13.27
CA GLY A 42 -26.97 -5.36 14.17
C GLY A 42 -26.74 -6.53 15.14
N HIS A 43 -25.51 -6.99 15.35
CA HIS A 43 -25.19 -8.14 16.21
C HIS A 43 -24.54 -7.70 17.53
N ILE A 44 -25.34 -7.13 18.44
CA ILE A 44 -24.97 -7.02 19.86
C ILE A 44 -25.91 -7.95 20.63
N GLU A 45 -25.46 -9.17 20.90
CA GLU A 45 -26.03 -10.00 21.97
C GLU A 45 -25.23 -9.74 23.24
N VAL A 46 -25.78 -8.90 24.14
CA VAL A 46 -25.28 -8.78 25.51
C VAL A 46 -25.92 -9.88 26.34
N GLU A 47 -25.34 -11.08 26.33
CA GLU A 47 -25.65 -12.07 27.35
C GLU A 47 -24.74 -11.88 28.56
N ALA A 48 -25.37 -11.50 29.67
CA ALA A 48 -24.94 -11.63 31.06
C ALA A 48 -23.42 -11.86 31.30
N GLY A 49 -22.61 -10.82 31.13
CA GLY A 49 -21.29 -10.74 31.78
C GLY A 49 -20.13 -11.47 31.12
N SER A 50 -20.29 -12.04 29.92
CA SER A 50 -19.16 -12.54 29.11
C SER A 50 -19.14 -11.88 27.74
N ILE A 51 -18.05 -11.19 27.42
CA ILE A 51 -17.76 -10.77 26.05
C ILE A 51 -17.24 -12.01 25.32
N SER A 52 -18.14 -12.79 24.72
CA SER A 52 -17.75 -13.80 23.72
C SER A 52 -17.48 -13.07 22.40
N ILE A 53 -16.20 -12.88 22.08
CA ILE A 53 -15.83 -12.45 20.73
C ILE A 53 -15.98 -13.69 19.86
N ASP A 54 -17.03 -13.72 19.04
CA ASP A 54 -17.14 -14.70 17.96
C ASP A 54 -15.83 -14.66 17.14
N VAL A 55 -15.13 -15.79 17.05
CA VAL A 55 -13.85 -15.91 16.34
C VAL A 55 -14.04 -15.50 14.87
N GLY A 56 -15.22 -15.73 14.30
CA GLY A 56 -15.57 -15.23 12.96
C GLY A 56 -15.58 -13.69 12.86
N ASN A 57 -16.04 -13.01 13.91
CA ASN A 57 -16.03 -11.55 14.01
C ASN A 57 -14.60 -11.00 14.21
N LEU A 58 -13.76 -11.70 14.98
CA LEU A 58 -12.35 -11.33 15.16
C LEU A 58 -11.55 -11.44 13.85
N VAL A 59 -11.73 -12.56 13.13
CA VAL A 59 -11.05 -12.84 11.86
C VAL A 59 -11.43 -11.82 10.78
N SER A 60 -12.72 -11.53 10.65
CA SER A 60 -13.21 -10.52 9.69
C SER A 60 -12.73 -9.12 10.05
N MET A 61 -12.67 -8.78 11.34
CA MET A 61 -12.08 -7.52 11.81
C MET A 61 -10.60 -7.42 11.46
N LEU A 62 -9.80 -8.46 11.72
CA LEU A 62 -8.37 -8.48 11.40
C LEU A 62 -8.13 -8.35 9.88
N ALA A 63 -8.95 -9.01 9.06
CA ALA A 63 -8.89 -8.91 7.61
C ALA A 63 -9.16 -7.47 7.14
N PHE A 64 -10.25 -6.86 7.63
CA PHE A 64 -10.57 -5.47 7.33
C PHE A 64 -9.45 -4.51 7.72
N LEU A 65 -8.88 -4.67 8.92
CA LEU A 65 -7.75 -3.87 9.39
C LEU A 65 -6.55 -3.97 8.46
N SER A 66 -6.18 -5.19 8.07
CA SER A 66 -5.04 -5.43 7.19
C SER A 66 -5.24 -4.79 5.80
N ASP A 67 -6.43 -4.96 5.22
CA ASP A 67 -6.76 -4.35 3.92
C ASP A 67 -6.75 -2.82 3.98
N MET A 68 -7.31 -2.23 5.05
CA MET A 68 -7.30 -0.79 5.25
C MET A 68 -5.89 -0.23 5.47
N MET A 69 -5.01 -0.95 6.17
CA MET A 69 -3.61 -0.56 6.32
C MET A 69 -2.91 -0.43 4.97
N VAL A 70 -3.06 -1.43 4.10
CA VAL A 70 -2.46 -1.42 2.77
C VAL A 70 -3.07 -0.33 1.90
N LEU A 71 -4.40 -0.15 1.96
CA LEU A 71 -5.10 0.88 1.20
C LEU A 71 -4.65 2.30 1.60
N VAL A 72 -4.59 2.58 2.90
CA VAL A 72 -4.10 3.87 3.43
C VAL A 72 -2.67 4.11 3.00
N LEU A 73 -1.82 3.08 3.03
CA LEU A 73 -0.43 3.18 2.59
C LEU A 73 -0.31 3.52 1.09
N VAL A 74 -1.17 2.93 0.25
CA VAL A 74 -1.27 3.26 -1.19
C VAL A 74 -1.64 4.74 -1.38
N PHE A 75 -2.70 5.23 -0.72
CA PHE A 75 -3.11 6.64 -0.81
C PHE A 75 -2.03 7.59 -0.30
N PHE A 76 -1.42 7.27 0.84
CA PHE A 76 -0.33 8.04 1.41
C PHE A 76 0.84 8.16 0.41
N SER A 77 1.20 7.05 -0.23
CA SER A 77 2.31 6.99 -1.19
C SER A 77 2.04 7.76 -2.48
N ILE A 78 0.77 7.97 -2.87
CA ILE A 78 0.41 8.80 -4.03
C ILE A 78 0.38 10.29 -3.67
N CYS A 79 -0.27 10.64 -2.56
CA CYS A 79 -0.67 12.03 -2.31
C CYS A 79 0.39 12.88 -1.59
N THR A 80 1.19 12.25 -0.74
CA THR A 80 2.10 12.96 0.19
C THR A 80 3.56 13.17 -0.26
N PRO A 81 4.13 12.49 -1.28
CA PRO A 81 5.58 12.53 -1.49
C PRO A 81 6.17 13.93 -1.68
N TYR A 82 5.49 14.81 -2.43
CA TYR A 82 5.97 16.18 -2.63
C TYR A 82 5.88 17.04 -1.35
N GLN A 83 4.85 16.84 -0.53
CA GLN A 83 4.71 17.58 0.74
C GLN A 83 5.82 17.19 1.72
N ILE A 84 6.08 15.88 1.85
CA ILE A 84 7.15 15.34 2.69
C ILE A 84 8.51 15.79 2.17
N PHE A 85 8.71 15.78 0.84
CA PHE A 85 9.93 16.31 0.22
C PHE A 85 10.17 17.78 0.61
N LYS A 86 9.15 18.65 0.53
CA LYS A 86 9.30 20.07 0.90
C LYS A 86 9.71 20.24 2.36
N GLU A 87 9.07 19.51 3.27
CA GLU A 87 9.38 19.55 4.70
C GLU A 87 10.80 19.00 4.98
N ALA A 88 11.18 17.91 4.32
CA ALA A 88 12.49 17.30 4.45
C ALA A 88 13.60 18.27 4.02
N ILE A 89 13.48 18.91 2.85
CA ILE A 89 14.47 19.89 2.38
C ILE A 89 14.52 21.13 3.27
N ALA A 90 13.37 21.63 3.74
CA ALA A 90 13.32 22.76 4.67
C ALA A 90 14.06 22.47 6.00
N ASN A 91 14.04 21.20 6.43
CA ASN A 91 14.74 20.72 7.62
C ASN A 91 16.19 20.24 7.36
N GLY A 92 16.72 20.43 6.15
CA GLY A 92 18.09 20.04 5.79
C GLY A 92 18.32 18.53 5.62
N VAL A 93 17.26 17.74 5.43
CA VAL A 93 17.34 16.30 5.13
C VAL A 93 17.73 16.11 3.66
N SER A 94 18.63 15.17 3.37
CA SER A 94 18.97 14.84 1.98
C SER A 94 17.83 14.10 1.28
N ARG A 95 17.70 14.25 -0.04
CA ARG A 95 16.67 13.55 -0.84
C ARG A 95 16.75 12.03 -0.68
N TRP A 96 17.97 11.50 -0.70
CA TRP A 96 18.22 10.07 -0.53
C TRP A 96 17.78 9.59 0.86
N THR A 97 18.09 10.34 1.92
CA THR A 97 17.68 10.00 3.29
C THR A 97 16.17 10.00 3.41
N ASN A 98 15.49 10.98 2.82
CA ASN A 98 14.02 11.05 2.82
C ASN A 98 13.38 9.87 2.07
N TRP A 99 13.92 9.54 0.89
CA TRP A 99 13.48 8.40 0.10
C TRP A 99 13.63 7.07 0.86
N LEU A 100 14.78 6.88 1.51
CA LEU A 100 15.07 5.70 2.32
C LEU A 100 14.13 5.61 3.52
N ALA A 101 13.89 6.72 4.22
CA ALA A 101 12.98 6.76 5.37
C ALA A 101 11.54 6.40 4.97
N HIS A 102 11.07 6.89 3.82
CA HIS A 102 9.77 6.51 3.27
C HIS A 102 9.68 5.00 2.98
N HIS A 103 10.70 4.42 2.33
CA HIS A 103 10.70 2.99 2.01
C HIS A 103 10.81 2.10 3.25
N LEU A 104 11.56 2.51 4.27
CA LEU A 104 11.64 1.78 5.53
C LEU A 104 10.27 1.76 6.24
N MET A 105 9.54 2.87 6.23
CA MET A 105 8.18 2.93 6.76
C MET A 105 7.22 2.04 5.95
N VAL A 106 7.28 2.09 4.61
CA VAL A 106 6.49 1.22 3.72
C VAL A 106 6.75 -0.26 4.02
N ILE A 107 8.02 -0.69 4.07
CA ILE A 107 8.40 -2.07 4.34
C ILE A 107 7.88 -2.51 5.71
N THR A 108 7.99 -1.65 6.72
CA THR A 108 7.53 -1.96 8.08
C THR A 108 6.02 -2.22 8.10
N VAL A 109 5.22 -1.34 7.49
CA VAL A 109 3.76 -1.49 7.44
C VAL A 109 3.37 -2.72 6.63
N LEU A 110 4.04 -2.99 5.51
CA LEU A 110 3.79 -4.17 4.68
C LEU A 110 4.10 -5.48 5.40
N VAL A 111 5.19 -5.54 6.15
CA VAL A 111 5.53 -6.73 6.97
C VAL A 111 4.46 -6.97 8.03
N VAL A 112 3.95 -5.92 8.68
CA VAL A 112 2.86 -6.04 9.66
C VAL A 112 1.58 -6.55 8.99
N ALA A 113 1.16 -5.95 7.87
CA ALA A 113 -0.03 -6.38 7.12
C ALA A 113 0.09 -7.84 6.63
N TRP A 114 1.29 -8.24 6.20
CA TRP A 114 1.57 -9.61 5.78
C TRP A 114 1.49 -10.60 6.94
N LEU A 115 2.09 -10.30 8.09
CA LEU A 115 1.98 -11.13 9.29
C LEU A 115 0.53 -11.24 9.79
N MET A 116 -0.25 -10.17 9.68
CA MET A 116 -1.69 -10.20 9.97
C MET A 116 -2.42 -11.16 9.03
N ASN A 117 -2.10 -11.18 7.73
CA ASN A 117 -2.68 -12.12 6.78
C ASN A 117 -2.32 -13.58 7.10
N ALA A 118 -1.08 -13.87 7.47
CA ALA A 118 -0.68 -15.20 7.93
C ALA A 118 -1.42 -15.61 9.21
N LEU A 119 -1.62 -14.69 10.15
CA LEU A 119 -2.40 -14.93 11.36
C LEU A 119 -3.88 -15.21 11.05
N ILE A 120 -4.48 -14.45 10.14
CA ILE A 120 -5.87 -14.66 9.68
C ILE A 120 -6.02 -16.05 9.08
N GLU A 121 -5.10 -16.47 8.21
CA GLU A 121 -5.14 -17.80 7.58
C GLU A 121 -5.02 -18.91 8.64
N LEU A 122 -4.12 -18.73 9.61
CA LEU A 122 -3.95 -19.67 10.73
C LEU A 122 -5.24 -19.78 11.57
N LEU A 123 -5.91 -18.66 11.84
CA LEU A 123 -7.17 -18.65 12.61
C LEU A 123 -8.35 -19.25 11.84
N GLN A 124 -8.38 -19.12 10.52
CA GLN A 124 -9.45 -19.65 9.67
C GLN A 124 -9.29 -21.13 9.35
N SER A 125 -8.07 -21.56 9.06
CA SER A 125 -7.79 -22.88 8.47
C SER A 125 -6.93 -23.79 9.36
N GLY A 126 -6.38 -23.27 10.47
CA GLY A 126 -5.45 -23.99 11.33
C GLY A 126 -4.04 -24.16 10.76
N THR A 127 -3.78 -23.67 9.54
CA THR A 127 -2.47 -23.77 8.87
C THR A 127 -2.15 -22.49 8.10
N VAL A 128 -0.88 -22.33 7.67
CA VAL A 128 -0.45 -21.21 6.83
C VAL A 128 0.16 -21.75 5.54
N THR A 129 -0.39 -21.33 4.41
CA THR A 129 0.05 -21.74 3.08
C THR A 129 1.08 -20.75 2.56
N TRP A 130 2.37 -21.07 2.70
CA TRP A 130 3.45 -20.15 2.33
C TRP A 130 3.43 -19.69 0.86
N SER A 131 2.99 -20.53 -0.07
CA SER A 131 2.84 -20.11 -1.48
C SER A 131 1.83 -18.98 -1.65
N GLN A 132 0.72 -19.00 -0.89
CA GLN A 132 -0.28 -17.94 -0.88
C GLN A 132 0.26 -16.69 -0.19
N GLN A 133 0.97 -16.84 0.92
CA GLN A 133 1.61 -15.73 1.63
C GLN A 133 2.63 -14.98 0.75
N TRP A 134 3.37 -15.68 -0.10
CA TRP A 134 4.25 -15.05 -1.09
C TRP A 134 3.48 -14.25 -2.14
N ALA A 135 2.38 -14.80 -2.66
CA ALA A 135 1.55 -14.08 -3.61
C ALA A 135 0.92 -12.82 -3.00
N ILE A 136 0.52 -12.87 -1.71
CA ILE A 136 -0.04 -11.73 -0.97
C ILE A 136 0.99 -10.61 -0.84
N ILE A 137 2.19 -10.89 -0.31
CA ILE A 137 3.20 -9.84 -0.11
C ILE A 137 3.66 -9.21 -1.43
N ILE A 138 3.79 -10.01 -2.49
CA ILE A 138 4.13 -9.50 -3.83
C ILE A 138 3.02 -8.58 -4.35
N SER A 139 1.76 -8.96 -4.18
CA SER A 139 0.61 -8.14 -4.60
C SER A 139 0.55 -6.80 -3.84
N MET A 140 0.80 -6.82 -2.53
CA MET A 140 0.90 -5.61 -1.72
C MET A 140 2.05 -4.71 -2.17
N LEU A 141 3.24 -5.30 -2.42
CA LEU A 141 4.40 -4.57 -2.93
C LEU A 141 4.09 -3.92 -4.27
N ILE A 142 3.50 -4.64 -5.23
CA ILE A 142 3.10 -4.09 -6.53
C ILE A 142 2.23 -2.86 -6.34
N GLY A 143 1.20 -2.94 -5.49
CA GLY A 143 0.29 -1.82 -5.23
C GLY A 143 1.03 -0.60 -4.67
N VAL A 144 1.80 -0.78 -3.60
CA VAL A 144 2.45 0.33 -2.89
C VAL A 144 3.63 0.92 -3.67
N THR A 145 4.45 0.12 -4.35
CA THR A 145 5.56 0.65 -5.15
C THR A 145 5.07 1.37 -6.40
N THR A 146 3.98 0.90 -7.02
CA THR A 146 3.35 1.61 -8.14
C THR A 146 2.79 2.95 -7.66
N ALA A 147 2.12 2.95 -6.51
CA ALA A 147 1.59 4.14 -5.86
C ALA A 147 2.68 5.17 -5.52
N GLY A 148 3.79 4.73 -4.92
CA GLY A 148 4.95 5.56 -4.62
C GLY A 148 5.58 6.17 -5.88
N ALA A 149 5.84 5.34 -6.89
CA ALA A 149 6.40 5.79 -8.17
C ALA A 149 5.51 6.85 -8.84
N LEU A 150 4.19 6.63 -8.87
CA LEU A 150 3.23 7.60 -9.37
C LEU A 150 3.21 8.88 -8.53
N GLY A 151 3.21 8.77 -7.21
CA GLY A 151 3.23 9.92 -6.30
C GLY A 151 4.47 10.79 -6.48
N ASN A 152 5.65 10.18 -6.63
CA ASN A 152 6.89 10.89 -6.92
C ASN A 152 6.93 11.48 -8.34
N LEU A 153 6.36 10.78 -9.32
CA LEU A 153 6.19 11.30 -10.69
C LEU A 153 5.27 12.54 -10.71
N TYR A 154 4.12 12.48 -10.03
CA TYR A 154 3.28 13.65 -9.79
C TYR A 154 4.06 14.73 -9.05
N GLY A 155 4.90 14.35 -8.08
CA GLY A 155 5.81 15.24 -7.37
C GLY A 155 6.72 16.04 -8.30
N LEU A 156 7.13 15.52 -9.45
CA LEU A 156 7.95 16.23 -10.45
C LEU A 156 7.15 17.13 -11.39
N MET A 157 5.88 16.84 -11.62
CA MET A 157 5.07 17.49 -12.64
C MET A 157 4.41 18.80 -12.15
N SER A 158 4.30 19.79 -13.05
CA SER A 158 3.46 20.97 -12.80
C SER A 158 1.97 20.59 -12.86
N MET A 159 1.09 21.42 -12.28
CA MET A 159 -0.34 21.11 -12.18
C MET A 159 -0.99 20.73 -13.53
N ARG A 160 -0.58 21.39 -14.62
CA ARG A 160 -1.06 21.07 -15.98
C ARG A 160 -0.70 19.64 -16.40
N TRP A 161 0.55 19.23 -16.18
CA TRP A 161 1.01 17.89 -16.50
C TRP A 161 0.42 16.82 -15.59
N LYS A 162 0.16 17.13 -14.32
CA LYS A 162 -0.57 16.23 -13.42
C LYS A 162 -1.94 15.89 -14.00
N ILE A 163 -2.71 16.90 -14.40
CA ILE A 163 -4.05 16.70 -14.99
C ILE A 163 -3.97 15.85 -16.26
N ILE A 164 -3.02 16.17 -17.16
CA ILE A 164 -2.83 15.39 -18.40
C ILE A 164 -2.51 13.92 -18.09
N LEU A 165 -1.59 13.67 -17.14
CA LEU A 165 -1.24 12.31 -16.74
C LEU A 165 -2.43 11.57 -16.13
N THR A 166 -3.21 12.22 -15.24
CA THR A 166 -4.40 11.62 -14.63
C THR A 166 -5.44 11.25 -15.69
N ILE A 167 -5.71 12.13 -16.65
CA ILE A 167 -6.62 11.85 -17.76
C ILE A 167 -6.08 10.71 -18.61
N ALA A 168 -4.78 10.70 -18.92
CA ALA A 168 -4.14 9.65 -19.71
C ALA A 168 -4.20 8.29 -19.00
N LEU A 169 -3.97 8.23 -17.68
CA LEU A 169 -4.10 7.01 -16.88
C LEU A 169 -5.55 6.51 -16.86
N LEU A 170 -6.52 7.41 -16.65
CA LEU A 170 -7.94 7.05 -16.66
C LEU A 170 -8.37 6.52 -18.03
N ALA A 171 -8.00 7.21 -19.11
CA ALA A 171 -8.28 6.78 -20.48
C ALA A 171 -7.61 5.42 -20.79
N SER A 172 -6.35 5.25 -20.39
CA SER A 172 -5.63 3.98 -20.56
C SER A 172 -6.30 2.84 -19.82
N PHE A 173 -6.81 3.08 -18.61
CA PHE A 173 -7.59 2.08 -17.86
C PHE A 173 -8.83 1.65 -18.63
N PHE A 174 -9.64 2.58 -19.15
CA PHE A 174 -10.81 2.23 -19.96
C PHE A 174 -10.45 1.48 -21.23
N VAL A 175 -9.37 1.86 -21.91
CA VAL A 175 -8.88 1.17 -23.11
C VAL A 175 -8.44 -0.25 -22.76
N LEU A 176 -7.70 -0.44 -21.66
CA LEU A 176 -7.27 -1.76 -21.19
C LEU A 176 -8.46 -2.64 -20.81
N CYS A 177 -9.46 -2.11 -20.10
CA CYS A 177 -10.71 -2.82 -19.80
C CYS A 177 -11.44 -3.24 -21.08
N TRP A 178 -11.55 -2.33 -22.05
CA TRP A 178 -12.18 -2.64 -23.34
C TRP A 178 -11.42 -3.73 -24.10
N LEU A 179 -10.09 -3.64 -24.14
CA LEU A 179 -9.24 -4.67 -24.75
C LEU A 179 -9.38 -6.01 -24.04
N ALA A 180 -9.43 -6.04 -22.71
CA ALA A 180 -9.64 -7.26 -21.93
C ALA A 180 -10.98 -7.91 -22.26
N VAL A 181 -12.07 -7.12 -22.29
CA VAL A 181 -13.40 -7.61 -22.70
C VAL A 181 -13.36 -8.14 -24.14
N ARG A 182 -12.73 -7.41 -25.07
CA ARG A 182 -12.63 -7.86 -26.46
C ARG A 182 -11.84 -9.16 -26.59
N LEU A 183 -10.76 -9.30 -25.82
CA LEU A 183 -9.92 -10.49 -25.81
C LEU A 183 -10.71 -11.70 -25.27
N VAL A 184 -11.51 -11.51 -24.22
CA VAL A 184 -12.42 -12.55 -23.71
C VAL A 184 -13.49 -12.93 -24.73
N LEU A 185 -14.05 -11.96 -25.47
CA LEU A 185 -15.08 -12.23 -26.50
C LEU A 185 -14.53 -12.91 -27.76
N LEU A 186 -13.25 -12.69 -28.09
CA LEU A 186 -12.59 -13.23 -29.29
C LEU A 186 -11.92 -14.59 -29.06
N VAL A 187 -11.77 -15.00 -27.81
CA VAL A 187 -11.13 -16.25 -27.41
C VAL A 187 -12.21 -17.22 -26.93
N THR A 188 -12.13 -18.49 -27.33
CA THR A 188 -13.05 -19.49 -26.80
C THR A 188 -12.90 -19.57 -25.28
N PRO A 189 -13.99 -19.81 -24.50
CA PRO A 189 -13.93 -19.81 -23.04
C PRO A 189 -12.80 -20.69 -22.49
N GLU A 190 -12.58 -21.85 -23.10
CA GLU A 190 -11.52 -22.79 -22.77
C GLU A 190 -10.11 -22.20 -22.92
N ARG A 191 -9.85 -21.49 -24.03
CA ARG A 191 -8.55 -20.84 -24.27
C ARG A 191 -8.35 -19.63 -23.36
N ALA A 192 -9.42 -18.90 -23.03
CA ALA A 192 -9.35 -17.78 -22.12
C ALA A 192 -9.00 -18.25 -20.70
N VAL A 193 -9.63 -19.34 -20.24
CA VAL A 193 -9.32 -19.98 -18.95
C VAL A 193 -7.87 -20.47 -18.92
N MET A 194 -7.41 -21.16 -19.98
CA MET A 194 -6.01 -21.63 -20.05
C MET A 194 -5.01 -20.47 -20.03
N MET A 195 -5.28 -19.36 -20.74
CA MET A 195 -4.43 -18.16 -20.69
C MET A 195 -4.39 -17.55 -19.29
N ILE A 196 -5.55 -17.36 -18.65
CA ILE A 196 -5.63 -16.82 -17.28
C ILE A 196 -4.89 -17.72 -16.30
N GLN A 197 -5.05 -19.05 -16.39
CA GLN A 197 -4.36 -20.01 -15.54
C GLN A 197 -2.84 -20.00 -15.77
N SER A 198 -2.38 -19.81 -17.01
CA SER A 198 -0.95 -19.71 -17.32
C SER A 198 -0.29 -18.47 -16.71
N ILE A 199 -0.99 -17.33 -16.70
CA ILE A 199 -0.50 -16.07 -16.11
C ILE A 199 -0.60 -16.11 -14.59
N ASN A 200 -1.68 -16.69 -14.05
CA ASN A 200 -1.88 -16.87 -12.61
C ASN A 200 -1.03 -18.01 -12.02
N HIS A 201 -0.20 -18.68 -12.82
CA HIS A 201 0.72 -19.67 -12.29
C HIS A 201 1.66 -19.00 -11.27
N PRO A 202 1.77 -19.50 -10.02
CA PRO A 202 2.46 -18.80 -8.93
C PRO A 202 3.89 -18.37 -9.27
N ILE A 203 4.63 -19.22 -10.00
CA ILE A 203 6.00 -18.91 -10.43
C ILE A 203 6.03 -17.72 -11.41
N VAL A 204 5.10 -17.69 -12.37
CA VAL A 204 5.03 -16.63 -13.39
C VAL A 204 4.61 -15.32 -12.74
N TRP A 205 3.56 -15.35 -11.92
CA TRP A 205 3.08 -14.20 -11.18
C TRP A 205 4.15 -13.60 -10.26
N ASN A 206 4.81 -14.45 -9.48
CA ASN A 206 5.85 -13.99 -8.55
C ASN A 206 7.05 -13.40 -9.30
N GLY A 207 7.47 -14.04 -10.40
CA GLY A 207 8.58 -13.56 -11.23
C GLY A 207 8.29 -12.19 -11.87
N LEU A 208 7.14 -12.07 -12.54
CA LEU A 208 6.71 -10.79 -13.15
C LEU A 208 6.48 -9.71 -12.09
N GLY A 209 5.90 -10.08 -10.95
CA GLY A 209 5.66 -9.18 -9.83
C GLY A 209 6.95 -8.60 -9.26
N LEU A 210 7.98 -9.42 -9.06
CA LEU A 210 9.28 -8.95 -8.58
C LEU A 210 9.98 -8.03 -9.60
N ILE A 211 9.90 -8.35 -10.90
CA ILE A 211 10.42 -7.48 -11.97
C ILE A 211 9.70 -6.13 -11.94
N TRP A 212 8.38 -6.14 -11.79
CA TRP A 212 7.58 -4.93 -11.71
C TRP A 212 7.93 -4.08 -10.48
N VAL A 213 8.04 -4.70 -9.32
CA VAL A 213 8.45 -4.05 -8.07
C VAL A 213 9.82 -3.39 -8.23
N ALA A 214 10.81 -4.12 -8.78
CA ALA A 214 12.14 -3.56 -9.01
C ALA A 214 12.11 -2.35 -9.96
N LEU A 215 11.33 -2.44 -11.05
CA LEU A 215 11.15 -1.35 -12.00
C LEU A 215 10.51 -0.12 -11.35
N MET A 216 9.44 -0.32 -10.57
CA MET A 216 8.73 0.79 -9.91
C MET A 216 9.57 1.44 -8.81
N VAL A 217 10.30 0.67 -8.01
CA VAL A 217 11.27 1.21 -7.04
C VAL A 217 12.37 2.01 -7.75
N GLY A 218 12.82 1.57 -8.92
CA GLY A 218 13.78 2.31 -9.74
C GLY A 218 13.23 3.64 -10.24
N ILE A 219 12.02 3.66 -10.79
CA ILE A 219 11.33 4.89 -11.22
C ILE A 219 11.14 5.83 -10.03
N ASP A 220 10.67 5.30 -8.92
CA ASP A 220 10.43 6.02 -7.68
C ASP A 220 11.71 6.71 -7.17
N TYR A 221 12.80 5.96 -7.08
CA TYR A 221 14.13 6.46 -6.70
C TYR A 221 14.60 7.59 -7.62
N LEU A 222 14.53 7.39 -8.94
CA LEU A 222 14.92 8.41 -9.92
C LEU A 222 14.07 9.66 -9.74
N CYS A 223 12.76 9.53 -9.57
CA CYS A 223 11.88 10.67 -9.37
C CYS A 223 12.19 11.42 -8.08
N ALA A 224 12.41 10.70 -6.98
CA ALA A 224 12.72 11.26 -5.67
C ALA A 224 14.02 12.08 -5.67
N LEU A 225 15.05 11.61 -6.37
CA LEU A 225 16.31 12.34 -6.48
C LEU A 225 16.22 13.59 -7.35
N HIS A 226 15.33 13.61 -8.33
CA HIS A 226 15.18 14.74 -9.25
C HIS A 226 14.15 15.78 -8.79
N MET A 227 13.43 15.55 -7.68
CA MET A 227 12.49 16.52 -7.14
C MET A 227 13.16 17.84 -6.76
N GLN A 228 12.51 18.95 -7.13
CA GLN A 228 12.98 20.30 -6.90
C GLN A 228 11.92 21.12 -6.16
N LEU A 229 12.37 22.06 -5.33
CA LEU A 229 11.48 23.05 -4.73
C LEU A 229 10.93 23.93 -5.84
N ARG A 230 9.62 23.90 -6.05
CA ARG A 230 8.96 24.82 -6.97
C ARG A 230 8.54 26.08 -6.21
N ARG A 231 8.68 27.23 -6.88
CA ARG A 231 7.86 28.41 -6.59
C ARG A 231 6.47 28.14 -7.18
N ASP A 232 5.70 27.29 -6.49
CA ASP A 232 4.27 27.13 -6.76
C ASP A 232 3.51 28.32 -6.16
#